data_AF-X1JD49-F1
#
_entry.id   AF-X1JD49-F1
#
_cell.length_a   1.000
_cell.length_b   1.000
_cell.length_c   1.000
_cell.angle_alpha   90.00
_cell.angle_beta   90.00
_cell.angle_gamma   90.00
#
_symmetry.space_group_name_H-M   'P 1'
#
loop_
_entity.id
_entity.type
_entity.pdbx_description
1 polymer ?
#
loop_
_entity_poly.entity_id
_entity_poly.type
_entity_poly.pdbx_seq_one_letter_code
_entity_poly.pdbx_strand_id
1 'polypeptide(L)'
;ALYRKVNLIEFKQSLIDTSKQIGAVMFILAGARIFGYVMTIQRVPDLFTVWMTGFTQNRIIVLLLVNIALLFLGMFMNSSTILILTIPILQPLLSSYGVDMVHFGVVMTLNVMIGMLTPPLGVT
;
A
#
# COMPACT_ATOMS: atom_id res chain seq x y z
N ALA A 1 21.93 -4.05 33.44
CA ALA A 1 22.72 -2.82 33.24
C ALA A 1 21.85 -1.84 32.45
N LEU A 2 21.41 -0.75 33.08
CA LEU A 2 20.54 0.24 32.43
C LEU A 2 21.20 0.82 31.17
N TYR A 3 20.42 0.92 30.11
CA TYR A 3 20.66 1.49 28.79
C TYR A 3 20.96 3.01 28.83
N ARG A 4 21.93 3.42 29.65
CA ARG A 4 22.31 4.82 29.89
C ARG A 4 23.24 5.33 28.78
N LYS A 5 22.74 5.34 27.54
CA LYS A 5 23.48 5.80 26.35
C LYS A 5 22.66 6.71 25.43
N VAL A 6 21.50 7.21 25.87
CA VAL A 6 20.78 8.26 25.13
C VAL A 6 20.89 9.55 25.93
N ASN A 7 21.74 10.46 25.46
CA ASN A 7 21.76 11.82 25.98
C ASN A 7 20.48 12.56 25.54
N LEU A 8 19.99 13.51 26.33
CA LEU A 8 18.79 14.30 26.01
C LEU A 8 18.88 14.98 24.63
N ILE A 9 20.11 15.29 24.19
CA ILE A 9 20.45 15.84 22.88
C ILE A 9 20.22 14.79 21.77
N GLU A 10 20.69 13.56 21.96
CA GLU A 10 20.48 12.46 21.01
C GLU A 10 18.99 12.10 20.92
N PHE A 11 18.28 12.11 22.05
CA PHE A 11 16.82 11.91 22.07
C PHE A 11 16.09 12.98 21.25
N LYS A 12 16.44 14.27 21.45
CA LYS A 12 15.87 15.37 20.67
C LYS A 12 16.21 15.23 19.18
N GLN A 13 17.44 14.84 18.86
CA GLN A 13 17.88 14.62 17.48
C GLN A 13 17.10 13.49 16.81
N SER A 14 16.92 12.35 17.50
CA SER A 14 16.11 11.23 17.00
C SER A 14 14.65 11.62 16.79
N LEU A 15 14.07 12.46 17.66
CA LEU A 15 12.71 12.99 17.46
C LEU A 15 12.63 13.86 16.20
N ILE A 16 13.60 14.75 15.98
CA ILE A 16 13.64 15.62 14.79
C ILE A 16 13.77 14.78 13.52
N ASP A 17 14.65 13.78 13.51
CA ASP A 17 14.88 12.94 12.33
C ASP A 17 13.66 12.05 12.03
N THR A 18 13.03 11.49 13.07
CA THR A 18 11.77 10.75 12.94
C THR A 18 10.64 11.65 12.41
N SER A 19 10.52 12.88 12.92
CA SER A 19 9.51 13.84 12.43
C SER A 19 9.72 14.22 10.97
N LYS A 20 10.97 14.38 10.51
CA LYS A 20 11.24 14.63 9.08
C LYS A 20 10.80 13.46 8.21
N GLN A 21 11.11 12.23 8.63
CA GLN A 21 10.73 11.03 7.90
C GLN A 21 9.20 10.87 7.84
N ILE A 22 8.50 11.06 8.97
CA ILE A 22 7.04 11.04 9.02
C ILE A 22 6.43 12.17 8.19
N GLY A 23 7.05 13.35 8.17
CA GLY A 23 6.58 14.50 7.38
C GLY A 23 6.51 14.20 5.88
N ALA A 24 7.53 13.55 5.33
CA ALA A 24 7.53 13.12 3.92
C ALA A 24 6.38 12.13 3.63
N VAL A 25 6.16 11.16 4.52
CA VAL A 25 5.07 10.18 4.39
C VAL A 25 3.70 10.86 4.50
N MET A 26 3.53 11.79 5.45
CA MET A 26 2.28 12.55 5.61
C MET A 26 1.96 13.39 4.38
N PHE A 27 2.96 13.96 3.72
CA PHE A 27 2.76 14.71 2.48
C PHE A 27 2.22 13.81 1.35
N ILE A 28 2.81 12.61 1.18
CA ILE A 28 2.31 11.62 0.21
C ILE A 28 0.89 11.16 0.58
N LEU A 29 0.62 10.94 1.87
CA LEU A 29 -0.73 10.59 2.37
C LEU A 29 -1.76 11.67 2.05
N ALA A 30 -1.41 12.95 2.21
CA ALA A 30 -2.30 14.06 1.86
C ALA A 30 -2.64 14.05 0.37
N GLY A 31 -1.64 13.85 -0.50
CA GLY A 31 -1.86 13.69 -1.94
C GLY A 31 -2.73 12.46 -2.28
N ALA A 32 -2.46 11.32 -1.64
CA ALA A 32 -3.24 10.10 -1.81
C ALA A 32 -4.71 10.26 -1.39
N ARG A 33 -4.98 11.05 -0.34
CA ARG A 33 -6.36 11.39 0.07
C ARG A 33 -7.09 12.19 -0.98
N ILE A 34 -6.44 13.21 -1.55
CA ILE A 34 -7.01 14.02 -2.63
C ILE A 34 -7.26 13.14 -3.87
N PHE A 35 -6.29 12.29 -4.22
CA PHE A 35 -6.41 11.35 -5.33
C PHE A 35 -7.58 10.37 -5.13
N GLY A 36 -7.71 9.79 -3.93
CA GLY A 36 -8.84 8.93 -3.56
C GLY A 36 -10.19 9.63 -3.69
N TYR A 37 -10.27 10.90 -3.28
CA TYR A 37 -11.47 11.70 -3.42
C TYR A 37 -11.82 11.96 -4.90
N VAL A 38 -10.84 12.32 -5.72
CA VAL A 38 -11.03 12.52 -7.17
C VAL A 38 -11.47 11.23 -7.86
N MET A 39 -10.86 10.08 -7.54
CA MET A 39 -11.27 8.78 -8.08
C MET A 39 -12.72 8.44 -7.74
N THR A 40 -13.15 8.78 -6.53
CA THR A 40 -14.53 8.56 -6.07
C THR A 40 -15.51 9.42 -6.88
N ILE A 41 -15.18 10.70 -7.11
CA ILE A 41 -16.02 11.60 -7.93
C ILE A 41 -16.12 11.10 -9.38
N GLN A 42 -14.99 10.68 -9.94
CA GLN A 42 -14.89 10.17 -11.32
C GLN A 42 -15.48 8.76 -11.49
N ARG A 43 -15.94 8.10 -10.40
CA ARG A 43 -16.43 6.72 -10.40
C ARG A 43 -15.46 5.73 -11.04
N VAL A 44 -14.16 6.00 -10.89
CA VAL A 44 -13.10 5.11 -11.39
C VAL A 44 -13.22 3.70 -10.78
N PRO A 45 -13.53 3.54 -9.47
CA PRO A 45 -13.74 2.21 -8.91
C PRO A 45 -14.89 1.42 -9.56
N ASP A 46 -15.97 2.10 -9.94
CA ASP A 46 -17.13 1.47 -10.60
C ASP A 46 -16.77 1.02 -12.01
N LEU A 47 -16.10 1.89 -12.78
CA LEU A 47 -15.61 1.57 -14.12
C LEU A 47 -14.62 0.39 -14.10
N PHE A 48 -13.72 0.37 -13.12
CA PHE A 48 -12.75 -0.70 -12.95
C PHE A 48 -13.44 -2.01 -12.54
N THR A 49 -14.47 -1.95 -11.70
CA THR A 49 -15.29 -3.11 -11.33
C THR A 49 -16.01 -3.66 -12.56
N VAL A 50 -16.67 -2.81 -13.36
CA VAL A 50 -17.37 -3.23 -14.59
C VAL A 50 -16.39 -3.89 -15.56
N TRP A 51 -15.23 -3.28 -15.79
CA TRP A 51 -14.18 -3.84 -16.64
C TRP A 51 -13.71 -5.22 -16.16
N MET A 52 -13.47 -5.37 -14.85
CA MET A 52 -13.06 -6.64 -14.25
C MET A 52 -14.17 -7.70 -14.33
N THR A 53 -15.43 -7.34 -14.04
CA THR A 53 -16.57 -8.27 -14.12
C THR A 53 -16.87 -8.71 -15.56
N GLY A 54 -16.51 -7.91 -16.55
CA GLY A 54 -16.55 -8.29 -17.97
C GLY A 54 -15.48 -9.32 -18.33
N PHE A 55 -14.38 -9.39 -17.59
CA PHE A 55 -13.32 -10.38 -17.77
C PHE A 55 -13.56 -11.66 -16.95
N THR A 56 -13.90 -11.52 -15.67
CA THR A 56 -14.16 -12.66 -14.78
C THR A 56 -15.04 -12.28 -13.59
N GLN A 57 -16.01 -13.13 -13.27
CA GLN A 57 -16.83 -13.00 -12.05
C GLN A 57 -16.28 -13.83 -10.87
N ASN A 58 -15.22 -14.62 -11.10
CA ASN A 58 -14.69 -15.50 -10.07
C ASN A 58 -13.74 -14.73 -9.13
N ARG A 59 -14.14 -14.61 -7.86
CA ARG A 59 -13.37 -13.98 -6.78
C ARG A 59 -11.91 -14.46 -6.72
N ILE A 60 -11.67 -15.75 -6.92
CA ILE A 60 -10.33 -16.35 -6.82
C ILE A 60 -9.42 -15.85 -7.95
N ILE A 61 -9.96 -15.70 -9.15
CA ILE A 61 -9.21 -15.23 -10.32
C ILE A 61 -8.85 -13.74 -10.16
N VAL A 62 -9.78 -12.94 -9.64
CA VAL A 62 -9.51 -11.52 -9.32
C VAL A 62 -8.42 -11.40 -8.25
N LEU A 63 -8.49 -12.20 -7.18
CA LEU A 63 -7.46 -12.21 -6.13
C LEU A 63 -6.07 -12.62 -6.65
N LEU A 64 -6.01 -13.57 -7.59
CA LEU A 64 -4.77 -13.97 -8.26
C LEU A 64 -4.20 -12.84 -9.14
N LEU A 65 -5.04 -12.19 -9.95
CA LEU A 65 -4.64 -11.04 -10.77
C LEU A 65 -4.11 -9.89 -9.89
N VAL A 66 -4.81 -9.60 -8.80
CA VAL A 66 -4.38 -8.59 -7.83
C VAL A 66 -3.06 -8.99 -7.17
N ASN A 67 -2.85 -10.26 -6.81
CA ASN A 67 -1.56 -10.76 -6.29
C ASN A 67 -0.42 -10.50 -7.27
N ILE A 68 -0.60 -10.90 -8.53
CA ILE A 68 0.42 -10.76 -9.57
C ILE A 68 0.74 -9.27 -9.79
N ALA A 69 -0.28 -8.42 -9.85
CA ALA A 69 -0.09 -6.97 -9.95
C ALA A 69 0.64 -6.41 -8.72
N LEU A 70 0.26 -6.80 -7.51
CA LEU A 70 0.92 -6.36 -6.27
C LEU A 70 2.38 -6.82 -6.19
N LEU A 71 2.70 -8.04 -6.62
CA LEU A 71 4.08 -8.51 -6.70
C LEU A 71 4.88 -7.68 -7.69
N PHE A 72 4.33 -7.44 -8.88
CA PHE A 72 5.00 -6.65 -9.89
C PHE A 72 5.22 -5.20 -9.45
N LEU A 73 4.21 -4.52 -8.90
CA LEU A 73 4.39 -3.17 -8.35
C LEU A 73 5.32 -3.16 -7.13
N GLY A 74 5.24 -4.18 -6.27
CA GLY A 74 6.04 -4.31 -5.05
C GLY A 74 7.53 -4.50 -5.33
N MET A 75 7.88 -4.94 -6.54
CA MET A 75 9.26 -5.01 -7.01
C MET A 75 9.89 -3.64 -7.30
N PHE A 76 9.10 -2.59 -7.62
CA PHE A 76 9.63 -1.26 -8.01
C PHE A 76 9.50 -0.20 -6.93
N MET A 77 8.58 -0.37 -5.98
CA MET A 77 8.16 0.67 -5.03
C MET A 77 8.47 0.28 -3.59
N ASN A 78 8.88 1.26 -2.76
CA ASN A 78 9.04 1.06 -1.32
C ASN A 78 7.70 0.68 -0.65
N SER A 79 7.76 -0.15 0.40
CA SER A 79 6.59 -0.77 1.07
C SER A 79 5.56 0.26 1.49
N SER A 80 5.98 1.37 2.09
CA SER A 80 5.06 2.40 2.56
C SER A 80 4.33 3.07 1.40
N THR A 81 5.02 3.33 0.29
CA THR A 81 4.46 4.06 -0.85
C THR A 81 3.42 3.25 -1.61
N ILE A 82 3.68 1.94 -1.83
CA ILE A 82 2.74 1.06 -2.54
C ILE A 82 1.46 0.83 -1.73
N LEU A 83 1.55 0.59 -0.43
CA LEU A 83 0.38 0.40 0.44
C LEU A 83 -0.54 1.63 0.36
N ILE A 84 0.03 2.82 0.53
CA ILE A 84 -0.72 4.08 0.55
C ILE A 84 -1.46 4.32 -0.78
N LEU A 85 -0.83 4.01 -1.90
CA LEU A 85 -1.36 4.29 -3.23
C LEU A 85 -2.40 3.23 -3.66
N THR A 86 -2.11 1.97 -3.41
CA THR A 86 -2.88 0.86 -3.97
C THR A 86 -4.10 0.48 -3.11
N ILE A 87 -4.08 0.70 -1.79
CA ILE A 87 -5.22 0.47 -0.89
C ILE A 87 -6.51 1.15 -1.39
N PRO A 88 -6.56 2.48 -1.61
CA PRO A 88 -7.81 3.16 -1.98
C PRO A 88 -8.35 2.72 -3.35
N ILE A 89 -7.49 2.17 -4.22
CA ILE A 89 -7.86 1.67 -5.54
C ILE A 89 -8.45 0.26 -5.43
N LEU A 90 -7.77 -0.63 -4.71
CA LEU A 90 -8.16 -2.05 -4.61
C LEU A 90 -9.29 -2.30 -3.61
N GLN A 91 -9.37 -1.50 -2.54
CA GLN A 91 -10.39 -1.67 -1.49
C GLN A 91 -11.84 -1.68 -2.04
N PRO A 92 -12.30 -0.68 -2.83
CA PRO A 92 -13.67 -0.69 -3.35
C PRO A 92 -13.93 -1.83 -4.33
N LEU A 93 -12.93 -2.20 -5.13
CA LEU A 93 -13.01 -3.35 -6.05
C LEU A 93 -13.18 -4.66 -5.27
N LEU A 94 -12.33 -4.93 -4.29
CA LEU A 94 -12.38 -6.21 -3.56
C LEU A 94 -13.63 -6.30 -2.68
N SER A 95 -14.12 -5.16 -2.18
CA SER A 95 -15.40 -5.07 -1.46
C SER A 95 -16.58 -5.44 -2.35
N SER A 96 -16.59 -5.04 -3.62
CA SER A 96 -17.67 -5.38 -4.56
C SER A 96 -17.70 -6.88 -4.90
N TYR A 97 -16.55 -7.55 -4.84
CA TYR A 97 -16.44 -9.02 -4.94
C TYR A 97 -16.68 -9.75 -3.60
N GLY A 98 -16.95 -9.02 -2.52
CA GLY A 98 -17.22 -9.56 -1.18
C GLY A 98 -16.00 -10.20 -0.51
N VAL A 99 -14.79 -9.76 -0.87
CA VAL A 99 -13.55 -10.20 -0.21
C VAL A 99 -13.45 -9.55 1.17
N ASP A 100 -13.05 -10.34 2.16
CA ASP A 100 -12.80 -9.83 3.51
C ASP A 100 -11.56 -8.89 3.52
N MET A 101 -11.72 -7.72 4.13
CA MET A 101 -10.68 -6.69 4.10
C MET A 101 -9.47 -7.05 4.98
N VAL A 102 -9.65 -7.87 6.01
CA VAL A 102 -8.55 -8.36 6.85
C VAL A 102 -7.73 -9.36 6.05
N HIS A 103 -8.37 -10.31 5.37
CA HIS A 103 -7.71 -11.23 4.46
C HIS A 103 -6.91 -10.48 3.39
N PHE A 104 -7.51 -9.48 2.76
CA PHE A 104 -6.81 -8.66 1.77
C PHE A 104 -5.60 -7.93 2.36
N GLY A 105 -5.73 -7.33 3.54
CA GLY A 105 -4.62 -6.66 4.22
C GLY A 105 -3.43 -7.60 4.49
N VAL A 106 -3.70 -8.82 4.95
CA VAL A 106 -2.67 -9.84 5.17
C VAL A 106 -2.00 -10.24 3.86
N VAL A 107 -2.79 -10.55 2.82
CA VAL A 107 -2.28 -10.94 1.50
C VAL A 107 -1.45 -9.82 0.87
N MET A 108 -1.90 -8.57 0.99
CA MET A 108 -1.19 -7.41 0.46
C MET A 108 0.15 -7.20 1.18
N THR A 109 0.15 -7.28 2.51
CA THR A 109 1.38 -7.17 3.32
C THR A 109 2.38 -8.24 2.92
N LEU A 110 1.94 -9.50 2.77
CA LEU A 110 2.79 -10.60 2.31
C LEU A 110 3.34 -10.35 0.91
N ASN A 111 2.50 -9.90 -0.05
CA ASN A 111 2.96 -9.59 -1.40
C ASN A 111 4.00 -8.47 -1.46
N VAL A 112 3.82 -7.43 -0.63
CA VAL A 112 4.81 -6.35 -0.54
C VAL A 112 6.12 -6.85 0.06
N MET A 113 6.07 -7.67 1.11
CA MET A 113 7.27 -8.30 1.68
C MET A 113 7.99 -9.19 0.67
N ILE A 114 7.25 -10.00 -0.10
CA ILE A 114 7.81 -10.85 -1.16
C ILE A 114 8.38 -9.97 -2.29
N GLY A 115 7.67 -8.91 -2.70
CA GLY A 115 8.11 -7.98 -3.74
C GLY A 115 9.46 -7.32 -3.43
N MET A 116 9.69 -6.95 -2.17
CA MET A 116 10.99 -6.43 -1.71
C MET A 116 12.13 -7.46 -1.72
N LEU A 117 11.79 -8.75 -1.57
CA LEU A 117 12.76 -9.85 -1.59
C LEU A 117 13.03 -10.37 -3.00
N THR A 118 12.16 -10.08 -3.97
CA THR A 118 12.23 -10.64 -5.33
C THR A 118 13.00 -9.67 -6.26
N PRO A 119 13.91 -10.15 -7.15
CA PRO A 119 14.86 -9.28 -7.87
C PRO A 119 14.17 -8.44 -8.95
N PRO A 120 14.06 -7.11 -8.76
CA PRO A 120 14.74 -6.13 -9.62
C PRO A 120 15.27 -4.86 -8.91
N LEU A 121 14.82 -4.56 -7.67
CA LEU A 121 15.25 -3.42 -6.84
C LEU A 121 15.53 -3.86 -5.38
N GLY A 122 15.60 -5.17 -5.12
CA GLY A 122 15.76 -5.75 -3.78
C GLY A 122 17.08 -5.35 -3.13
N VAL A 123 16.97 -4.51 -2.09
CA VAL A 123 17.98 -4.07 -1.11
C VAL A 123 19.28 -3.44 -1.66
N THR A 124 19.35 -2.10 -1.57
CA THR A 124 20.54 -1.36 -1.13
C THR A 124 20.22 -0.52 0.08
#